data_AF-A0A0U3QH26-F1
#
_entry.id   AF-A0A0U3QH26-F1
#
_cell.length_a   1.000
_cell.length_b   1.000
_cell.length_c   1.000
_cell.angle_alpha   90.00
_cell.angle_beta   90.00
_cell.angle_gamma   90.00
#
_symmetry.space_group_name_H-M   'P 1'
#
loop_
_entity.id
_entity.type
_entity.pdbx_description
1 polymer ?
#
loop_
_entity_poly.entity_id
_entity_poly.type
_entity_poly.pdbx_seq_one_letter_code
_entity_poly.pdbx_strand_id
1 'polypeptide(L)'
;MNAVPRTGGEDVELVINWGLGVDSTAYLVKMLEDPSAHGVDLARTMVLHELTGDEWPATRAHASQYVLPLLREHRVRLVQVARASRSLEIAVMDDSRQPERIIERGPWALWD
;
A
#
# COMPACT_ATOMS: atom_id res chain seq x y z
N MET A 1 -2.20 -25.72 -9.56
CA MET A 1 -2.29 -24.25 -9.44
C MET A 1 -2.52 -23.96 -7.97
N ASN A 2 -1.51 -23.45 -7.25
CA ASN A 2 -1.68 -23.08 -5.86
C ASN A 2 -2.57 -21.85 -5.79
N ALA A 3 -3.61 -21.88 -4.96
CA ALA A 3 -4.50 -20.75 -4.76
C ALA A 3 -3.65 -19.54 -4.32
N VAL A 4 -3.74 -18.45 -5.07
CA VAL A 4 -3.16 -17.18 -4.67
C VAL A 4 -3.79 -16.81 -3.32
N PRO A 5 -2.99 -16.50 -2.28
CA PRO A 5 -3.55 -16.11 -0.99
C PRO A 5 -4.50 -14.94 -1.19
N ARG A 6 -5.74 -15.04 -0.68
CA ARG A 6 -6.64 -13.88 -0.65
C ARG A 6 -6.01 -12.84 0.28
N THR A 7 -5.50 -11.76 -0.29
CA THR A 7 -4.82 -10.71 0.48
C THR A 7 -5.80 -9.97 1.39
N GLY A 8 -7.07 -9.81 1.01
CA GLY A 8 -8.12 -9.25 1.87
C GLY A 8 -8.93 -10.31 2.60
N GLY A 9 -8.34 -11.05 3.55
CA GLY A 9 -9.08 -12.01 4.40
C GLY A 9 -10.33 -11.39 5.06
N GLU A 10 -11.20 -12.22 5.65
CA GLU A 10 -12.49 -11.80 6.24
C GLU A 10 -12.37 -10.70 7.31
N ASP A 11 -11.16 -10.44 7.80
CA ASP A 11 -10.86 -9.44 8.83
C ASP A 11 -10.63 -8.01 8.30
N VAL A 12 -10.52 -7.81 6.97
CA VAL A 12 -10.31 -6.47 6.38
C VAL A 12 -11.64 -5.79 6.08
N GLU A 13 -11.92 -4.68 6.77
CA GLU A 13 -13.15 -3.89 6.60
C GLU A 13 -12.97 -2.66 5.72
N LEU A 14 -11.75 -2.08 5.71
CA LEU A 14 -11.42 -0.90 4.92
C LEU A 14 -10.16 -1.13 4.09
N VAL A 15 -10.24 -0.75 2.82
CA VAL A 15 -9.07 -0.68 1.94
C VAL A 15 -8.86 0.76 1.52
N ILE A 16 -7.68 1.30 1.84
CA ILE A 16 -7.24 2.64 1.42
C ILE A 16 -6.28 2.45 0.24
N ASN A 17 -6.68 2.89 -0.95
CA ASN A 17 -5.75 2.99 -2.08
C ASN A 17 -4.83 4.21 -1.86
N TRP A 18 -3.52 3.96 -1.90
CA TRP A 18 -2.49 4.97 -1.76
C TRP A 18 -1.53 4.97 -2.95
N GLY A 19 -1.82 5.82 -3.93
CA GLY A 19 -0.99 6.02 -5.13
C GLY A 19 0.23 6.92 -4.94
N LEU A 20 0.67 7.15 -3.69
CA LEU A 20 1.76 8.07 -3.31
C LEU A 20 1.56 9.55 -3.73
N GLY A 21 0.38 9.92 -4.22
CA GLY A 21 0.03 11.30 -4.54
C GLY A 21 -0.27 12.11 -3.28
N VAL A 22 -0.23 13.44 -3.41
CA VAL A 22 -0.49 14.37 -2.30
C VAL A 22 -1.86 14.11 -1.66
N ASP A 23 -2.91 13.99 -2.46
CA ASP A 23 -4.29 13.84 -1.95
C ASP A 23 -4.50 12.48 -1.27
N SER A 24 -4.04 11.40 -1.90
CA SER A 24 -4.13 10.06 -1.30
C SER A 24 -3.29 9.96 -0.01
N THR A 25 -2.17 10.68 0.06
CA THR A 25 -1.34 10.75 1.27
C THR A 25 -2.02 11.56 2.36
N ALA A 26 -2.59 12.72 2.03
CA ALA A 26 -3.33 13.55 2.98
C ALA A 26 -4.54 12.81 3.54
N TYR A 27 -5.28 12.09 2.69
CA TYR A 27 -6.38 11.23 3.14
C TYR A 27 -5.88 10.14 4.10
N LEU A 28 -4.83 9.40 3.73
CA LEU A 28 -4.26 8.36 4.56
C LEU A 28 -3.82 8.90 5.93
N VAL A 29 -3.04 9.98 5.96
CA VAL A 29 -2.57 10.61 7.19
C VAL A 29 -3.75 11.06 8.06
N LYS A 30 -4.77 11.67 7.46
CA LYS A 30 -5.99 12.07 8.19
C LYS A 30 -6.70 10.88 8.85
N MET A 31 -6.76 9.72 8.18
CA MET A 31 -7.34 8.51 8.77
C MET A 31 -6.48 7.94 9.91
N LEU A 32 -5.16 8.13 9.87
CA LEU A 32 -4.23 7.66 10.90
C LEU A 32 -4.23 8.56 12.15
N GLU A 33 -4.39 9.87 11.98
CA GLU A 33 -4.35 10.86 13.08
C GLU A 33 -5.53 10.73 14.04
N ASP A 34 -6.75 10.54 13.52
CA ASP A 34 -7.95 10.31 14.33
C ASP A 34 -8.88 9.27 13.66
N PRO A 35 -8.52 7.98 13.73
CA PRO A 35 -9.32 6.92 13.12
C PRO A 35 -10.73 6.85 13.74
N SER A 36 -10.86 7.19 15.02
CA SER A 36 -12.13 7.13 15.74
C SER A 36 -13.15 8.16 15.24
N ALA A 37 -12.71 9.38 14.95
CA ALA A 37 -13.57 10.43 14.36
C ALA A 37 -14.04 10.08 12.94
N HIS A 38 -13.42 9.08 12.32
CA HIS A 38 -13.74 8.61 10.98
C HIS A 38 -14.39 7.22 10.95
N GLY A 39 -14.65 6.61 12.12
CA GLY A 39 -15.23 5.27 12.22
C GLY A 39 -14.33 4.18 11.64
N VAL A 40 -13.00 4.38 11.69
CA VAL A 40 -12.00 3.49 11.13
C VAL A 40 -11.39 2.63 12.24
N ASP A 41 -11.35 1.31 12.03
CA ASP A 41 -10.51 0.40 12.81
C ASP A 41 -9.21 0.12 12.04
N LEU A 42 -8.10 0.66 12.52
CA LEU A 42 -6.78 0.51 11.88
C LEU A 42 -6.28 -0.94 11.88
N ALA A 43 -6.70 -1.78 12.84
CA ALA A 43 -6.33 -3.20 12.85
C ALA A 43 -6.99 -3.99 11.71
N ARG A 44 -8.13 -3.48 11.23
CA ARG A 44 -8.95 -4.04 10.14
C ARG A 44 -8.85 -3.23 8.84
N THR A 45 -7.88 -2.31 8.79
CA THR A 45 -7.59 -1.49 7.62
C THR A 45 -6.37 -2.02 6.87
N MET A 46 -6.47 -2.06 5.55
CA MET A 46 -5.37 -2.35 4.63
C MET A 46 -5.10 -1.13 3.76
N VAL A 47 -3.85 -0.70 3.69
CA VAL A 47 -3.37 0.25 2.68
C VAL A 47 -2.85 -0.55 1.50
N LEU A 48 -3.35 -0.23 0.31
CA LEU A 48 -2.94 -0.84 -0.95
C LEU A 48 -2.15 0.17 -1.76
N HIS A 49 -0.94 -0.20 -2.17
CA HIS A 49 -0.13 0.57 -3.10
C HIS A 49 0.11 -0.25 -4.37
N GLU A 50 -0.36 0.23 -5.52
CA GLU A 50 -0.09 -0.39 -6.82
C GLU A 50 1.12 0.24 -7.50
N LEU A 51 2.15 -0.56 -7.76
CA LEU A 51 3.36 -0.15 -8.45
C LEU A 51 3.07 0.11 -9.93
N THR A 52 3.50 1.28 -10.39
CA THR A 52 3.64 1.63 -11.81
C THR A 52 5.00 1.24 -12.37
N GLY A 53 6.02 1.16 -11.51
CA GLY A 53 7.41 0.89 -11.88
C GLY A 53 8.18 2.12 -12.36
N ASP A 54 7.59 3.31 -12.24
CA ASP A 54 8.18 4.60 -12.63
C ASP A 54 7.80 5.72 -11.64
N GLU A 55 7.66 5.39 -10.35
CA GLU A 55 7.42 6.39 -9.32
C GLU A 55 8.61 7.33 -9.19
N TRP A 56 8.33 8.64 -9.20
CA TRP A 56 9.31 9.69 -8.99
C TRP A 56 10.17 9.40 -7.74
N PRO A 57 11.51 9.46 -7.84
CA PRO A 57 12.40 9.20 -6.71
C PRO A 57 12.08 10.05 -5.48
N ALA A 58 11.71 11.32 -5.69
CA ALA A 58 11.32 12.23 -4.61
C ALA A 58 10.03 11.77 -3.88
N THR A 59 9.05 11.25 -4.62
CA THR A 59 7.81 10.70 -4.04
C THR A 59 8.10 9.50 -3.15
N ARG A 60 8.97 8.59 -3.60
CA ARG A 60 9.40 7.43 -2.79
C ARG A 60 10.19 7.86 -1.55
N ALA A 61 11.05 8.88 -1.68
CA ALA A 61 11.78 9.45 -0.56
C ALA A 61 10.84 10.05 0.49
N HIS A 62 9.85 10.84 0.08
CA HIS A 62 8.83 11.39 0.98
C HIS A 62 7.98 10.30 1.64
N ALA A 63 7.56 9.28 0.89
CA ALA A 63 6.83 8.14 1.44
C ALA A 63 7.64 7.45 2.54
N SER A 64 8.92 7.18 2.28
CA SER A 64 9.84 6.55 3.24
C SER A 64 10.09 7.41 4.47
N GLN A 65 10.21 8.73 4.29
CA GLN A 65 10.50 9.67 5.36
C GLN A 65 9.30 9.94 6.26
N TYR A 66 8.10 10.08 5.69
CA TYR A 66 6.94 10.62 6.41
C TYR A 66 5.81 9.60 6.61
N VAL A 67 5.53 8.74 5.63
CA VAL A 67 4.32 7.89 5.67
C VAL A 67 4.60 6.50 6.22
N LEU A 68 5.67 5.83 5.78
CA LEU A 68 6.01 4.50 6.28
C LEU A 68 6.22 4.46 7.80
N PRO A 69 6.85 5.46 8.45
CA PRO A 69 6.95 5.51 9.90
C PRO A 69 5.59 5.51 10.60
N LEU A 70 4.62 6.28 10.09
CA LEU A 70 3.26 6.33 10.65
C LEU A 70 2.55 4.99 10.50
N LEU A 71 2.66 4.34 9.33
CA LEU A 71 2.08 3.01 9.12
C LEU A 71 2.64 1.98 10.10
N ARG A 72 3.96 2.02 10.37
CA ARG A 72 4.59 1.15 11.38
C ARG A 72 4.12 1.46 12.80
N GLU A 73 4.07 2.75 13.17
CA GLU A 73 3.62 3.19 14.48
C GLU A 73 2.22 2.67 14.80
N HIS A 74 1.29 2.81 13.85
CA HIS A 74 -0.08 2.32 13.98
C HIS A 74 -0.25 0.84 13.62
N ARG A 75 0.82 0.15 13.21
CA ARG A 75 0.82 -1.25 12.72
C ARG A 75 -0.21 -1.51 11.62
N VAL A 76 -0.48 -0.50 10.78
CA VAL A 76 -1.40 -0.61 9.65
C VAL A 76 -0.75 -1.46 8.57
N ARG A 77 -1.53 -2.38 8.00
CA ARG A 77 -1.05 -3.30 6.98
C ARG A 77 -0.88 -2.56 5.65
N LEU A 78 0.33 -2.52 5.13
CA LEU A 78 0.63 -2.09 3.76
C LEU A 78 0.81 -3.32 2.88
N VAL A 79 0.05 -3.39 1.79
CA VAL A 79 0.22 -4.37 0.72
C VAL A 79 0.65 -3.64 -0.53
N GLN A 80 1.79 -4.05 -1.08
CA GLN A 80 2.34 -3.50 -2.31
C GLN A 80 2.14 -4.53 -3.41
N VAL A 81 1.49 -4.13 -4.50
CA VAL A 81 1.18 -5.03 -5.62
C VAL A 81 1.68 -4.47 -6.92
N ALA A 82 2.02 -5.34 -7.86
CA ALA A 82 2.42 -4.94 -9.20
C ALA A 82 1.75 -5.86 -10.23
N ARG A 83 1.85 -5.50 -11.50
CA ARG A 83 1.51 -6.44 -12.57
C ARG A 83 2.56 -7.54 -12.63
N ALA A 84 2.08 -8.79 -12.66
CA ALA A 84 2.92 -9.97 -12.84
C ALA A 84 3.35 -10.15 -14.30
N SER A 85 2.53 -9.67 -15.24
CA SER A 85 2.75 -9.80 -16.68
C SER A 85 1.93 -8.75 -17.45
N ARG A 86 1.98 -8.80 -18.78
CA ARG A 86 1.14 -7.97 -19.65
C ARG A 86 -0.34 -8.36 -19.56
N SER A 87 -0.64 -9.63 -19.34
CA SER A 87 -1.97 -10.09 -18.89
C SER A 87 -2.21 -9.51 -17.49
N LEU A 88 -3.44 -9.08 -17.19
CA LEU A 88 -3.84 -8.34 -15.97
C LEU A 88 -3.65 -9.10 -14.62
N GLU A 89 -2.73 -10.06 -14.56
CA GLU A 89 -2.31 -10.79 -13.38
C GLU A 89 -1.58 -9.87 -12.41
N ILE A 90 -1.87 -10.03 -11.13
CA ILE A 90 -1.32 -9.21 -10.05
C ILE A 90 -0.37 -10.06 -9.21
N ALA A 91 0.84 -9.53 -8.98
CA ALA A 91 1.82 -10.07 -8.05
C ALA A 91 1.80 -9.26 -6.75
N VAL A 92 1.82 -9.95 -5.61
CA VAL A 92 2.06 -9.33 -4.31
C VAL A 92 3.56 -9.18 -4.14
N MET A 93 4.01 -7.94 -4.01
CA MET A 93 5.44 -7.60 -3.90
C MET A 93 5.89 -7.55 -2.45
N ASP A 94 5.02 -7.08 -1.57
CA ASP A 94 5.25 -7.01 -0.13
C ASP A 94 3.90 -6.95 0.60
N ASP A 95 3.85 -7.51 1.81
CA ASP A 95 2.67 -7.53 2.68
C ASP A 95 3.14 -7.49 4.14
N SER A 96 3.03 -6.31 4.75
CA SER A 96 3.65 -6.07 6.05
C SER A 96 2.86 -5.08 6.90
N ARG A 97 2.89 -5.29 8.22
CA ARG A 97 2.48 -4.27 9.22
C ARG A 97 3.66 -3.46 9.74
N GLN A 98 4.86 -3.77 9.25
CA GLN A 98 6.11 -3.09 9.56
C GLN A 98 6.82 -2.70 8.24
N PRO A 99 6.20 -1.93 7.33
CA PRO A 99 6.79 -1.64 6.03
C PRO A 99 8.04 -0.75 6.16
N GLU A 100 9.14 -1.13 5.52
CA GLU A 100 10.42 -0.41 5.57
C GLU A 100 10.76 0.35 4.29
N ARG A 101 10.17 -0.05 3.15
CA ARG A 101 10.45 0.54 1.84
C ARG A 101 9.25 0.48 0.90
N ILE A 102 9.21 1.40 -0.05
CA ILE A 102 8.37 1.28 -1.25
C ILE A 102 9.13 0.41 -2.26
N ILE A 103 8.50 -0.66 -2.74
CA ILE A 103 9.08 -1.51 -3.78
C ILE A 103 9.08 -0.73 -5.10
N GLU A 104 10.23 -0.67 -5.76
CA GLU A 104 10.41 0.21 -6.91
C GLU A 104 9.96 -0.43 -8.23
N ARG A 105 10.01 -1.76 -8.31
CA ARG A 105 9.79 -2.46 -9.57
C ARG A 105 9.13 -3.81 -9.34
N GLY A 106 8.06 -4.05 -10.09
CA GLY A 106 7.41 -5.35 -10.19
C GLY A 106 7.94 -6.18 -11.35
N PRO A 107 7.36 -7.37 -11.58
CA PRO A 107 7.72 -8.24 -12.71
C PRO A 107 7.48 -7.62 -14.09
N TRP A 108 6.49 -6.72 -14.21
CA TRP A 108 6.16 -6.05 -15.46
C TRP A 108 5.62 -4.63 -15.23
N ALA A 109 6.02 -3.69 -16.08
CA ALA A 109 5.51 -2.32 -16.17
C ALA A 109 5.06 -1.98 -17.60
N LEU A 110 4.23 -0.95 -17.75
CA LEU A 110 3.66 -0.55 -19.06
C LEU A 110 4.70 -0.17 -20.11
N TRP A 111 5.90 0.23 -19.68
CA TRP A 111 6.98 0.67 -20.54
C TRP A 111 8.02 -0.43 -20.84
N ASP A 112 7.79 -1.67 -20.38
CA ASP A 112 8.57 -2.86 -20.76
C ASP A 112 8.19 -3.40 -22.15
#